data_AF-I3YS45-F1
#
_entry.id   AF-I3YS45-F1
#
_cell.length_a   1.000
_cell.length_b   1.000
_cell.length_c   1.000
_cell.angle_alpha   90.00
_cell.angle_beta   90.00
_cell.angle_gamma   90.00
#
_symmetry.space_group_name_H-M   'P 1'
#
loop_
_entity.id
_entity.type
_entity.pdbx_description
1 polymer ?
#
loop_
_entity_poly.entity_id
_entity_poly.type
_entity_poly.pdbx_seq_one_letter_code
_entity_poly.pdbx_strand_id
1 'polypeptide(L)'
;MDLTQIKLVLEIVGIIVTILGVPVAIYVFLAEKKRERLDRENGTYSTLDDRYIEFLKICLDHSELNIYEMDQKKPKNFTDDQISQRKIIIEILICLFERAYLMYSDQEDAIKKRQWSGWNTYMQNWMENKQFRVLWINYFNTQYDSQFLAHMNKLYHNSQGGIS
;
A
#
# COMPACT_ATOMS: atom_id res chain seq x y z
N MET A 1 -43.52 11.14 -50.80
CA MET A 1 -43.50 10.05 -49.81
C MET A 1 -44.78 10.15 -49.01
N ASP A 2 -45.58 9.10 -48.97
CA ASP A 2 -46.89 9.09 -48.32
C ASP A 2 -46.73 9.08 -46.78
N LEU A 3 -47.68 9.66 -46.04
CA LEU A 3 -47.62 9.81 -44.58
C LEU A 3 -47.46 8.44 -43.87
N THR A 4 -48.04 7.41 -44.48
CA THR A 4 -47.99 6.00 -44.06
C THR A 4 -46.58 5.42 -44.14
N GLN A 5 -45.83 5.77 -45.19
CA GLN A 5 -44.44 5.34 -45.37
C GLN A 5 -43.52 5.98 -44.32
N ILE A 6 -43.76 7.26 -43.99
CA ILE A 6 -43.02 7.97 -42.94
C ILE A 6 -43.25 7.32 -41.58
N LYS A 7 -44.50 6.99 -41.25
CA LYS A 7 -44.82 6.30 -39.98
C LYS A 7 -44.13 4.95 -39.87
N LEU A 8 -44.17 4.14 -40.94
CA LEU A 8 -43.52 2.83 -40.98
C LEU A 8 -41.99 2.94 -40.77
N VAL A 9 -41.36 3.92 -41.43
CA VAL A 9 -39.91 4.17 -41.25
C VAL A 9 -39.61 4.55 -39.80
N LEU A 10 -40.41 5.42 -39.18
CA LEU A 10 -40.23 5.82 -37.78
C LEU A 10 -40.43 4.65 -36.80
N GLU A 11 -41.41 3.77 -37.05
CA GLU A 11 -41.65 2.58 -36.23
C GLU A 11 -40.48 1.58 -36.33
N ILE A 12 -39.98 1.31 -37.53
CA ILE A 12 -38.82 0.42 -37.75
C ILE A 12 -37.58 0.99 -37.06
N VAL A 13 -37.33 2.30 -37.20
CA VAL A 13 -36.21 2.97 -36.54
C VAL A 13 -36.35 2.90 -35.02
N GLY A 14 -37.55 3.14 -34.47
CA GLY A 14 -37.79 3.03 -33.03
C GLY A 14 -37.53 1.63 -32.48
N ILE A 15 -37.95 0.59 -33.22
CA ILE A 15 -37.70 -0.81 -32.87
C ILE A 15 -36.19 -1.12 -32.90
N ILE A 16 -35.48 -0.67 -33.94
CA ILE A 16 -34.03 -0.87 -34.06
C ILE A 16 -33.28 -0.19 -32.90
N VAL A 17 -33.62 1.06 -32.59
CA VAL A 17 -33.00 1.81 -31.48
C VAL A 17 -33.25 1.13 -30.14
N THR A 18 -34.45 0.57 -29.92
CA THR A 18 -34.79 -0.12 -28.67
C THR A 18 -34.03 -1.44 -28.54
N ILE A 19 -33.98 -2.23 -29.61
CA ILE A 19 -33.28 -3.53 -29.64
C ILE A 19 -31.77 -3.36 -29.49
N LEU A 20 -31.18 -2.29 -30.05
CA LEU A 20 -29.74 -2.05 -29.96
C LEU A 20 -29.34 -1.25 -28.71
N GLY A 21 -30.20 -0.34 -28.25
CA GLY A 21 -29.90 0.56 -27.14
C GLY A 21 -29.68 -0.18 -25.82
N VAL A 22 -30.51 -1.18 -25.53
CA VAL A 22 -30.39 -1.94 -24.27
C VAL A 22 -29.12 -2.79 -24.22
N PRO A 23 -28.77 -3.61 -25.23
CA PRO A 23 -27.51 -4.34 -25.25
C PRO A 23 -26.26 -3.45 -25.23
N VAL A 24 -26.28 -2.31 -25.94
CA VAL A 24 -25.18 -1.34 -25.91
C VAL A 24 -25.03 -0.73 -24.52
N ALA A 25 -26.13 -0.33 -23.88
CA ALA A 25 -26.11 0.18 -22.51
C ALA A 25 -25.58 -0.86 -21.51
N ILE A 26 -26.00 -2.12 -21.63
CA ILE A 26 -25.49 -3.22 -20.80
C ILE A 26 -23.99 -3.43 -21.05
N TYR A 27 -23.54 -3.43 -22.30
CA TYR A 27 -22.14 -3.58 -22.65
C TYR A 27 -21.27 -2.47 -22.07
N VAL A 28 -21.69 -1.21 -22.25
CA VAL A 28 -20.99 -0.04 -21.70
C VAL A 28 -20.94 -0.12 -20.17
N PHE A 29 -22.05 -0.45 -19.52
CA PHE A 29 -22.09 -0.63 -18.07
C PHE A 29 -21.13 -1.72 -17.57
N LEU A 30 -21.06 -2.87 -18.26
CA LEU A 30 -20.14 -3.95 -17.90
C LEU A 30 -18.67 -3.55 -18.15
N ALA A 31 -18.39 -2.82 -19.23
CA ALA A 31 -17.06 -2.31 -19.54
C ALA A 31 -16.60 -1.26 -18.52
N GLU A 32 -17.47 -0.32 -18.16
CA GLU A 32 -17.22 0.68 -17.11
C GLU A 32 -17.01 0.01 -15.76
N LYS A 33 -17.86 -0.94 -15.36
CA LYS A 33 -17.71 -1.67 -14.10
C LYS A 33 -16.43 -2.50 -14.03
N LYS A 34 -15.96 -3.04 -15.16
CA LYS A 34 -14.66 -3.70 -15.26
C LYS A 34 -13.52 -2.69 -15.13
N ARG A 35 -13.64 -1.52 -15.77
CA ARG A 35 -12.65 -0.44 -15.69
C ARG A 35 -12.57 0.14 -14.27
N GLU A 36 -13.69 0.38 -13.61
CA GLU A 36 -13.75 0.80 -12.21
C GLU A 36 -13.10 -0.20 -11.26
N ARG A 37 -13.20 -1.51 -11.52
CA ARG A 37 -12.49 -2.52 -10.71
C ARG A 37 -10.98 -2.39 -10.88
N LEU A 38 -10.50 -2.30 -12.13
CA LEU A 38 -9.08 -2.09 -12.43
C LEU A 38 -8.56 -0.75 -11.89
N ASP A 39 -9.35 0.32 -12.00
CA ASP A 39 -8.99 1.65 -11.49
C ASP A 39 -9.01 1.70 -9.97
N ARG A 40 -9.90 0.96 -9.29
CA ARG A 40 -9.93 0.85 -7.83
C ARG A 40 -8.78 0.00 -7.30
N GLU A 41 -8.40 -1.04 -8.04
CA GLU A 41 -7.15 -1.77 -7.84
C GLU A 41 -5.97 -0.80 -7.98
N ASN A 42 -5.84 -0.08 -9.10
CA ASN A 42 -4.77 0.89 -9.41
C ASN A 42 -4.68 2.10 -8.45
N GLY A 43 -5.80 2.71 -8.07
CA GLY A 43 -5.85 3.90 -7.22
C GLY A 43 -5.43 3.62 -5.78
N THR A 44 -5.64 2.39 -5.31
CA THR A 44 -5.14 1.94 -4.00
C THR A 44 -3.62 1.74 -4.03
N TYR A 45 -3.05 1.32 -5.16
CA TYR A 45 -1.59 1.16 -5.32
C TYR A 45 -0.84 2.50 -5.26
N SER A 46 -1.39 3.57 -5.87
CA SER A 46 -0.71 4.88 -5.90
C SER A 46 -0.37 5.41 -4.51
N THR A 47 -1.26 5.30 -3.53
CA THR A 47 -1.07 6.01 -2.26
C THR A 47 0.06 5.41 -1.41
N LEU A 48 0.26 4.09 -1.45
CA LEU A 48 1.26 3.42 -0.60
C LEU A 48 2.67 3.57 -1.18
N ASP A 49 2.79 3.51 -2.51
CA ASP A 49 4.02 3.78 -3.24
C ASP A 49 4.46 5.24 -3.06
N ASP A 50 3.52 6.19 -3.12
CA ASP A 50 3.81 7.61 -2.89
C ASP A 50 4.38 7.86 -1.48
N ARG A 51 3.79 7.21 -0.46
CA ARG A 51 4.28 7.29 0.94
C ARG A 51 5.65 6.65 1.12
N TYR A 52 5.91 5.55 0.41
CA TYR A 52 7.23 4.95 0.42
C TYR A 52 8.30 5.85 -0.22
N ILE A 53 7.99 6.46 -1.36
CA ILE A 53 8.89 7.44 -2.01
C ILE A 53 9.13 8.65 -1.10
N GLU A 54 8.09 9.14 -0.41
CA GLU A 54 8.21 10.22 0.56
C GLU A 54 9.18 9.86 1.70
N PHE A 55 9.06 8.66 2.28
CA PHE A 55 10.01 8.17 3.27
C PHE A 55 11.45 8.13 2.72
N LEU A 56 11.65 7.60 1.51
CA LEU A 56 13.00 7.53 0.90
C LEU A 56 13.59 8.93 0.66
N LYS A 57 12.78 9.90 0.23
CA LYS A 57 13.21 11.30 0.09
C LYS A 57 13.65 11.89 1.42
N ILE A 58 12.88 11.67 2.49
CA ILE A 58 13.26 12.10 3.84
C ILE A 58 14.60 11.47 4.27
N CYS A 59 14.80 10.18 4.02
CA CYS A 59 16.08 9.52 4.31
C CYS A 59 17.25 10.08 3.48
N LEU A 60 17.00 10.49 2.23
CA LEU A 60 18.00 11.09 1.36
C LEU A 60 18.37 12.51 1.82
N ASP A 61 17.37 13.32 2.14
CA ASP A 61 17.54 14.69 2.64
C ASP A 61 18.24 14.72 4.01
N HIS A 62 18.04 13.67 4.81
CA HIS A 62 18.68 13.47 6.12
C HIS A 62 19.70 12.31 6.11
N SER A 63 20.46 12.18 5.02
CA SER A 63 21.46 11.11 4.86
C SER A 63 22.51 11.08 5.98
N GLU A 64 22.81 12.22 6.62
CA GLU A 64 23.69 12.34 7.78
C GLU A 64 23.20 11.56 8.99
N LEU A 65 21.88 11.36 9.11
CA LEU A 65 21.27 10.57 10.16
C LEU A 65 21.47 9.08 9.96
N ASN A 66 21.87 8.63 8.77
CA ASN A 66 22.11 7.22 8.46
C ASN A 66 20.94 6.30 8.91
N ILE A 67 19.72 6.66 8.51
CA ILE A 67 18.53 5.86 8.79
C ILE A 67 18.49 4.59 7.92
N TYR A 68 18.72 4.74 6.61
CA TYR A 68 18.61 3.62 5.67
C TYR A 68 19.72 2.57 5.85
N GLU A 69 20.93 2.98 6.25
CA GLU A 69 22.09 2.09 6.44
C GLU A 69 22.41 1.91 7.94
N MET A 70 21.38 1.69 8.76
CA MET A 70 21.47 1.55 10.22
C MET A 70 22.41 0.43 10.73
N ASP A 71 23.10 -0.31 9.85
CA ASP A 71 24.09 -1.36 10.16
C ASP A 71 25.55 -0.91 9.98
N GLN A 72 25.83 0.39 9.77
CA GLN A 72 27.22 0.83 9.65
C GLN A 72 28.02 0.60 10.96
N LYS A 73 29.17 -0.07 10.79
CA LYS A 73 30.12 -0.51 11.83
C LYS A 73 30.77 0.60 12.67
N LYS A 74 30.48 1.88 12.41
CA LYS A 74 31.08 2.99 13.16
C LYS A 74 30.04 3.59 14.11
N PRO A 75 30.28 3.58 15.43
CA PRO A 75 29.44 4.33 16.36
C PRO A 75 29.51 5.81 15.98
N LYS A 76 28.36 6.37 15.62
CA LYS A 76 28.19 7.80 15.37
C LYS A 76 27.45 8.37 16.56
N ASN A 77 28.07 9.32 17.26
CA ASN A 77 27.42 10.05 18.34
C ASN A 77 26.50 11.09 17.69
N PHE A 78 25.20 10.86 17.78
CA PHE A 78 24.18 11.81 17.35
C PHE A 78 23.92 12.84 18.45
N THR A 79 23.62 14.08 18.06
CA THR A 79 23.08 15.07 19.01
C THR A 79 21.67 14.69 19.45
N ASP A 80 21.18 15.28 20.54
CA ASP A 80 19.81 15.02 21.02
C ASP A 80 18.74 15.36 19.96
N ASP A 81 18.97 16.42 19.18
CA ASP A 81 18.12 16.81 18.06
C ASP A 81 18.12 15.73 16.96
N GLN A 82 19.30 15.20 16.61
CA GLN A 82 19.43 14.14 15.62
C GLN A 82 18.78 12.83 16.10
N ILE A 83 18.89 12.51 17.39
CA ILE A 83 18.19 11.35 17.97
C ILE A 83 16.68 11.53 17.84
N SER A 84 16.17 12.73 18.10
CA SER A 84 14.75 13.05 17.97
C SER A 84 14.26 12.95 16.52
N GLN A 85 15.02 13.52 15.57
CA GLN A 85 14.72 13.40 14.13
C GLN A 85 14.71 11.93 13.69
N ARG A 86 15.69 11.13 14.13
CA ARG A 86 15.76 9.71 13.81
C ARG A 86 14.51 8.96 14.28
N LYS A 87 14.01 9.25 15.47
CA LYS A 87 12.77 8.64 15.99
C LYS A 87 11.57 8.99 15.12
N ILE A 88 11.42 10.25 14.73
CA ILE A 88 10.32 10.72 13.87
C ILE A 88 10.36 10.01 12.51
N ILE A 89 11.53 9.94 11.87
CA ILE A 89 11.67 9.26 10.57
C ILE A 89 11.32 7.77 10.68
N ILE A 90 11.67 7.14 11.80
CA ILE A 90 11.33 5.73 12.04
C ILE A 90 9.84 5.54 12.32
N GLU A 91 9.20 6.48 13.00
CA GLU A 91 7.76 6.47 13.19
C GLU A 91 7.02 6.57 11.84
N ILE A 92 7.51 7.40 10.91
CA ILE A 92 6.99 7.48 9.54
C ILE A 92 7.07 6.11 8.84
N LEU A 93 8.21 5.41 8.96
CA LEU A 93 8.38 4.06 8.40
C LEU A 93 7.39 3.06 9.02
N ILE A 94 7.18 3.11 10.33
CA ILE A 94 6.26 2.19 11.01
C ILE A 94 4.81 2.46 10.61
N CYS A 95 4.41 3.72 10.43
CA CYS A 95 3.11 4.09 9.87
C CYS A 95 2.92 3.53 8.45
N LEU A 96 3.97 3.53 7.62
CA LEU A 96 3.95 2.89 6.30
C LEU A 96 3.74 1.37 6.41
N PHE A 97 4.42 0.71 7.35
CA PHE A 97 4.25 -0.71 7.61
C PHE A 97 2.85 -1.07 8.10
N GLU A 98 2.28 -0.30 9.02
CA GLU A 98 0.91 -0.52 9.48
C GLU A 98 -0.08 -0.40 8.30
N ARG A 99 0.11 0.61 7.45
CA ARG A 99 -0.75 0.78 6.27
C ARG A 99 -0.63 -0.39 5.30
N ALA A 100 0.59 -0.89 5.06
CA ALA A 100 0.82 -2.07 4.23
C ALA A 100 0.19 -3.32 4.85
N TYR A 101 0.32 -3.51 6.17
CA TYR A 101 -0.29 -4.61 6.90
C TYR A 101 -1.81 -4.62 6.72
N LEU A 102 -2.48 -3.53 7.10
CA LEU A 102 -3.94 -3.42 7.02
C LEU A 102 -4.48 -3.60 5.60
N MET A 103 -3.69 -3.26 4.58
CA MET A 103 -4.11 -3.38 3.19
C MET A 103 -3.93 -4.79 2.61
N TYR A 104 -2.91 -5.54 3.04
CA TYR A 104 -2.47 -6.74 2.33
C TYR A 104 -2.40 -8.03 3.18
N SER A 105 -2.31 -7.95 4.51
CA SER A 105 -1.96 -9.11 5.36
C SER A 105 -3.02 -10.23 5.35
N ASP A 106 -4.30 -9.88 5.21
CA ASP A 106 -5.42 -10.81 5.30
C ASP A 106 -6.32 -10.78 4.06
N GLN A 107 -5.68 -10.81 2.88
CA GLN A 107 -6.39 -10.73 1.60
C GLN A 107 -6.41 -12.09 0.90
N GLU A 108 -7.56 -12.50 0.38
CA GLU A 108 -7.70 -13.74 -0.37
C GLU A 108 -7.12 -13.65 -1.79
N ASP A 109 -7.12 -12.45 -2.36
CA ASP A 109 -6.62 -12.12 -3.70
C ASP A 109 -5.13 -12.48 -3.88
N ALA A 110 -4.82 -13.21 -4.95
CA ALA A 110 -3.48 -13.73 -5.21
C ALA A 110 -2.43 -12.62 -5.44
N ILE A 111 -2.81 -11.49 -6.04
CA ILE A 111 -1.91 -10.36 -6.27
C ILE A 111 -1.60 -9.70 -4.94
N LYS A 112 -2.61 -9.44 -4.10
CA LYS A 112 -2.41 -8.86 -2.78
C LYS A 112 -1.58 -9.76 -1.85
N LYS A 113 -1.77 -11.08 -1.92
CA LYS A 113 -0.90 -12.05 -1.21
C LYS A 113 0.57 -11.95 -1.62
N ARG A 114 0.84 -11.77 -2.91
CA ARG A 114 2.20 -11.58 -3.42
C ARG A 114 2.79 -10.23 -2.97
N GLN A 115 1.98 -9.17 -2.91
CA GLN A 115 2.42 -7.87 -2.37
C GLN A 115 2.74 -7.97 -0.88
N TRP A 116 1.89 -8.68 -0.13
CA TRP A 116 2.10 -8.91 1.30
C TRP A 116 3.45 -9.58 1.58
N SER A 117 3.86 -10.58 0.79
CA SER A 117 5.16 -11.23 1.04
C SER A 117 6.33 -10.26 0.91
N GLY A 118 6.29 -9.32 -0.05
CA GLY A 118 7.30 -8.27 -0.17
C GLY A 118 7.36 -7.34 1.05
N TRP A 119 6.20 -6.86 1.51
CA TRP A 119 6.12 -6.00 2.71
C TRP A 119 6.53 -6.72 3.98
N ASN A 120 6.12 -7.98 4.14
CA ASN A 120 6.53 -8.81 5.28
C ASN A 120 8.05 -9.02 5.30
N THR A 121 8.66 -9.34 4.15
CA THR A 121 10.13 -9.44 4.06
C THR A 121 10.80 -8.09 4.34
N TYR A 122 10.23 -6.98 3.89
CA TYR A 122 10.79 -5.67 4.18
C TYR A 122 10.79 -5.34 5.69
N MET A 123 9.68 -5.62 6.38
CA MET A 123 9.59 -5.52 7.85
C MET A 123 10.59 -6.44 8.57
N GLN A 124 10.76 -7.67 8.07
CA GLN A 124 11.76 -8.62 8.58
C GLN A 124 13.18 -8.06 8.48
N ASN A 125 13.57 -7.55 7.32
CA ASN A 125 14.91 -6.97 7.11
C ASN A 125 15.17 -5.78 8.05
N TRP A 126 14.18 -4.92 8.28
CA TRP A 126 14.30 -3.84 9.26
C TRP A 126 14.43 -4.37 10.70
N MET A 127 13.71 -5.44 11.04
CA MET A 127 13.83 -6.11 12.34
C MET A 127 15.18 -6.80 12.54
N GLU A 128 15.92 -7.17 11.50
CA GLU A 128 17.30 -7.68 11.63
C GLU A 128 18.27 -6.61 12.16
N ASN A 129 17.92 -5.32 12.01
CA ASN A 129 18.73 -4.23 12.51
C ASN A 129 18.59 -4.04 14.04
N LYS A 130 19.72 -4.10 14.75
CA LYS A 130 19.76 -3.93 16.22
C LYS A 130 19.23 -2.58 16.70
N GLN A 131 19.55 -1.48 16.00
CA GLN A 131 19.11 -0.14 16.39
C GLN A 131 17.60 0.02 16.19
N PHE A 132 17.07 -0.49 15.07
CA PHE A 132 15.63 -0.52 14.83
C PHE A 132 14.89 -1.30 15.91
N ARG A 133 15.39 -2.49 16.31
CA ARG A 133 14.81 -3.28 17.39
C ARG A 133 14.75 -2.55 18.73
N VAL A 134 15.82 -1.84 19.09
CA VAL A 134 15.86 -1.02 20.30
C VAL A 134 14.83 0.10 20.24
N LEU A 135 14.67 0.75 19.09
CA LEU A 135 13.64 1.78 18.91
C LEU A 135 12.23 1.20 19.00
N TRP A 136 11.99 0.06 18.33
CA TRP A 136 10.70 -0.64 18.34
C TRP A 136 10.24 -0.96 19.75
N ILE A 137 11.08 -1.67 20.52
CA ILE A 137 10.70 -2.16 21.85
C ILE A 137 10.56 -1.04 22.89
N ASN A 138 11.35 0.04 22.76
CA ASN A 138 11.37 1.11 23.75
C ASN A 138 10.33 2.21 23.49
N TYR A 139 9.90 2.40 22.24
CA TYR A 139 9.09 3.57 21.87
C TYR A 139 7.82 3.26 21.09
N PHE A 140 7.76 2.17 20.31
CA PHE A 140 6.72 2.03 19.28
C PHE A 140 5.79 0.82 19.43
N ASN A 141 6.04 -0.08 20.39
CA ASN A 141 5.33 -1.36 20.51
C ASN A 141 3.93 -1.33 21.17
N THR A 142 3.31 -0.15 21.34
CA THR A 142 2.02 -0.01 22.06
C THR A 142 0.94 0.82 21.36
N GLN A 143 1.29 1.64 20.36
CA GLN A 143 0.40 2.70 19.85
C GLN A 143 -0.32 2.38 18.54
N TYR A 144 -0.10 1.19 17.97
CA TYR A 144 -0.63 0.79 16.65
C TYR A 144 -1.73 -0.27 16.76
N ASP A 145 -2.34 -0.63 15.63
CA ASP A 145 -3.33 -1.70 15.54
C ASP A 145 -2.85 -2.98 16.24
N SER A 146 -3.75 -3.62 16.99
CA SER A 146 -3.43 -4.77 17.83
C SER A 146 -2.87 -5.97 17.05
N GLN A 147 -3.35 -6.21 15.83
CA GLN A 147 -2.87 -7.31 14.99
C GLN A 147 -1.53 -6.96 14.35
N PHE A 148 -1.36 -5.71 13.91
CA PHE A 148 -0.07 -5.23 13.42
C PHE A 148 1.01 -5.29 14.52
N LEU A 149 0.70 -4.86 15.74
CA LEU A 149 1.59 -4.98 16.90
C LEU A 149 1.98 -6.44 17.16
N ALA A 150 1.00 -7.36 17.17
CA ALA A 150 1.27 -8.78 17.34
C ALA A 150 2.18 -9.33 16.23
N HIS A 151 1.96 -8.92 14.99
CA HIS A 151 2.78 -9.30 13.84
C HIS A 151 4.23 -8.80 13.98
N MET A 152 4.42 -7.51 14.24
CA MET A 152 5.75 -6.90 14.41
C MET A 152 6.50 -7.47 15.62
N ASN A 153 5.80 -7.72 16.74
CA ASN A 153 6.40 -8.37 17.90
C ASN A 153 6.81 -9.82 17.61
N LYS A 154 6.05 -10.56 16.79
CA LYS A 154 6.47 -11.88 16.30
C LYS A 154 7.75 -11.79 15.49
N LEU A 155 7.86 -10.82 14.57
CA LEU A 155 9.10 -10.59 13.80
C LEU A 155 10.28 -10.24 14.71
N TYR A 156 10.06 -9.36 15.70
CA TYR A 156 11.05 -9.03 16.71
C TYR A 156 11.57 -10.27 17.44
N HIS A 157 10.69 -11.14 17.96
CA HIS A 157 11.12 -12.35 18.65
C HIS A 157 11.88 -13.32 17.73
N ASN A 158 11.44 -13.47 16.47
CA ASN A 158 12.13 -14.32 15.49
C ASN A 158 13.55 -13.81 15.19
N SER A 159 13.72 -12.49 15.06
CA SER A 159 15.03 -11.88 14.78
C SER A 159 16.04 -12.00 15.93
N GLN A 160 15.58 -12.26 17.17
CA GLN A 160 16.43 -12.51 18.33
C GLN A 160 16.90 -13.98 18.40
N GLY A 161 16.10 -14.91 17.86
CA GLY A 161 16.39 -16.35 17.84
C GLY A 161 17.31 -16.81 16.69
N GLY A 162 17.65 -15.93 15.74
CA GLY A 162 18.48 -16.24 14.57
C GLY A 162 19.99 -16.31 14.83
N ILE A 163 20.42 -16.45 16.08
CA ILE A 163 21.82 -16.75 16.44
C ILE A 163 21.84 -18.20 16.93
N SER A 164 22.06 -19.12 15.99
CA SER A 164 22.47 -20.52 16.22
C SER A 164 23.39 -20.93 15.10
#